data_AF-A0A3E1EJZ4-F1
#
_entry.id   AF-A0A3E1EJZ4-F1
#
_cell.length_a   1.000
_cell.length_b   1.000
_cell.length_c   1.000
_cell.angle_alpha   90.00
_cell.angle_beta   90.00
_cell.angle_gamma   90.00
#
_symmetry.space_group_name_H-M   'P 1'
#
loop_
_entity.id
_entity.type
_entity.pdbx_description
1 polymer ?
#
loop_
_entity_poly.entity_id
_entity_poly.type
_entity_poly.pdbx_seq_one_letter_code
_entity_poly.pdbx_strand_id
1 'polypeptide(L)'
;MDKISIADILGPWINPDWDSGLIDRLREAWNKPIRDLSNEDLATLLRQRFAVEQILPIARQRLADGIDDDMEIFDGELQEAIEDAIKSL
;
A
#
# COMPACT_ATOMS: atom_id res chain seq x y z
N MET A 1 -0.90 19.63 6.51
CA MET A 1 -0.14 18.38 6.33
C MET A 1 -1.15 17.35 5.89
N ASP A 2 -0.99 16.89 4.66
CA ASP A 2 -2.06 16.27 3.90
C ASP A 2 -2.42 14.88 4.44
N LYS A 3 -3.71 14.70 4.69
CA LYS A 3 -4.33 13.48 5.21
C LYS A 3 -4.82 12.58 4.08
N ILE A 4 -4.19 12.67 2.91
CA ILE A 4 -4.65 11.97 1.70
C ILE A 4 -4.58 10.45 1.95
N SER A 5 -5.72 9.80 1.75
CA SER A 5 -5.90 8.35 1.79
C SER A 5 -6.09 7.80 0.37
N ILE A 6 -6.19 6.46 0.24
CA ILE A 6 -6.56 5.85 -1.04
C ILE A 6 -7.98 6.25 -1.44
N ALA A 7 -8.88 6.39 -0.46
CA ALA A 7 -10.25 6.82 -0.70
C ALA A 7 -10.34 8.22 -1.34
N ASP A 8 -9.42 9.13 -0.99
CA ASP A 8 -9.36 10.47 -1.58
C ASP A 8 -8.87 10.45 -3.05
N ILE A 9 -8.12 9.41 -3.44
CA ILE A 9 -7.54 9.26 -4.79
C ILE A 9 -8.50 8.49 -5.71
N LEU A 10 -8.99 7.34 -5.26
CA LEU A 10 -9.76 6.39 -6.07
C LEU A 10 -11.26 6.39 -5.76
N GLY A 11 -11.69 7.10 -4.72
CA GLY A 11 -13.06 7.09 -4.22
C GLY A 11 -13.28 6.11 -3.07
N PRO A 12 -14.50 6.11 -2.48
CA PRO A 12 -14.81 5.29 -1.31
C PRO A 12 -14.67 3.80 -1.61
N TRP A 13 -14.34 3.02 -0.58
CA TRP A 13 -14.32 1.55 -0.68
C TRP A 13 -15.70 1.02 -1.08
N ILE A 14 -15.72 0.16 -2.09
CA ILE A 14 -16.92 -0.56 -2.51
C ILE A 14 -16.79 -2.00 -2.03
N ASN A 15 -17.70 -2.41 -1.15
CA ASN A 15 -17.62 -3.73 -0.55
C ASN A 15 -17.93 -4.82 -1.61
N PRO A 16 -17.03 -5.78 -1.84
CA PRO A 16 -17.30 -6.92 -2.72
C PRO A 16 -18.29 -7.91 -2.06
N ASP A 17 -18.87 -8.79 -2.89
CA ASP A 17 -19.86 -9.81 -2.44
C ASP A 17 -19.24 -11.06 -1.79
N TRP A 18 -17.93 -11.04 -1.54
CA TRP A 18 -17.19 -12.15 -0.92
C TRP A 18 -16.15 -11.60 0.05
N ASP A 19 -15.84 -12.39 1.08
CA ASP A 19 -14.90 -12.00 2.13
C ASP A 19 -13.58 -12.77 1.99
N SER A 20 -12.47 -12.05 2.19
CA SER A 20 -11.15 -12.66 2.33
C SER A 20 -10.23 -11.76 3.14
N GLY A 21 -9.18 -12.35 3.72
CA GLY A 21 -8.18 -11.57 4.45
C GLY A 21 -7.49 -10.49 3.59
N LEU A 22 -7.37 -10.69 2.27
CA LEU A 22 -6.86 -9.64 1.37
C LEU A 22 -7.81 -8.45 1.31
N ILE A 23 -9.12 -8.71 1.19
CA ILE A 23 -10.15 -7.66 1.19
C ILE A 23 -10.16 -6.90 2.51
N ASP A 24 -10.04 -7.61 3.63
CA ASP A 24 -9.99 -6.97 4.95
C ASP A 24 -8.81 -6.02 5.09
N ARG A 25 -7.59 -6.47 4.74
CA ARG A 25 -6.39 -5.61 4.75
C ARG A 25 -6.54 -4.40 3.85
N LEU A 26 -7.00 -4.60 2.61
CA LEU A 26 -7.21 -3.49 1.67
C LEU A 26 -8.23 -2.48 2.21
N ARG A 27 -9.34 -2.96 2.78
CA ARG A 27 -10.38 -2.11 3.39
C ARG A 27 -9.84 -1.31 4.57
N GLU A 28 -9.03 -1.93 5.43
CA GLU A 28 -8.38 -1.26 6.55
C GLU A 28 -7.39 -0.18 6.07
N ALA A 29 -6.56 -0.49 5.07
CA ALA A 29 -5.63 0.47 4.49
C ALA A 29 -6.33 1.62 3.75
N TRP A 30 -7.49 1.37 3.14
CA TRP A 30 -8.15 2.28 2.18
C TRP A 30 -8.39 3.70 2.71
N ASN A 31 -8.71 3.82 4.01
CA ASN A 31 -9.06 5.08 4.66
C ASN A 31 -7.95 5.63 5.57
N LYS A 32 -6.84 4.90 5.74
CA LYS A 32 -5.69 5.41 6.48
C LYS A 32 -5.03 6.52 5.64
N PRO A 33 -4.55 7.60 6.27
CA PRO A 33 -3.64 8.52 5.58
C PRO A 33 -2.44 7.76 5.05
N ILE A 34 -2.00 8.03 3.82
CA ILE A 34 -0.94 7.24 3.16
C ILE A 34 0.35 7.21 3.99
N ARG A 35 0.67 8.30 4.67
CA ARG A 35 1.82 8.40 5.58
C ARG A 35 1.77 7.43 6.77
N ASP A 36 0.58 7.01 7.17
CA ASP A 36 0.31 6.16 8.33
C ASP A 36 0.15 4.68 7.90
N LEU A 37 0.31 4.36 6.61
CA LEU A 37 0.35 2.98 6.12
C LEU A 37 1.64 2.27 6.56
N SER A 38 1.51 0.98 6.86
CA SER A 38 2.65 0.10 7.13
C SER A 38 3.38 -0.33 5.85
N ASN A 39 4.53 -0.99 5.99
CA ASN A 39 5.23 -1.62 4.88
C ASN A 39 4.35 -2.70 4.21
N GLU A 40 3.63 -3.52 4.99
CA GLU A 40 2.65 -4.51 4.46
C GLU A 40 1.52 -3.83 3.67
N ASP A 41 0.96 -2.74 4.19
CA ASP A 41 -0.11 -1.98 3.53
C ASP A 41 0.37 -1.47 2.17
N LEU A 42 1.54 -0.82 2.13
CA LEU A 42 2.14 -0.28 0.91
C LEU A 42 2.45 -1.39 -0.10
N ALA A 43 3.06 -2.50 0.33
CA ALA A 43 3.37 -3.64 -0.52
C ALA A 43 2.10 -4.27 -1.11
N THR A 44 1.06 -4.43 -0.28
CA THR A 44 -0.23 -4.97 -0.69
C THR A 44 -0.91 -4.08 -1.73
N LEU A 45 -0.96 -2.77 -1.52
CA LEU A 45 -1.54 -1.83 -2.48
C LEU A 45 -0.79 -1.84 -3.82
N LEU A 46 0.55 -1.90 -3.80
CA LEU A 46 1.38 -2.00 -5.02
C LEU A 46 1.10 -3.30 -5.79
N ARG A 47 1.07 -4.45 -5.12
CA ARG A 47 0.76 -5.74 -5.76
C ARG A 47 -0.63 -5.77 -6.38
N GLN A 48 -1.61 -5.16 -5.72
CA GLN A 48 -2.99 -5.05 -6.21
C GLN A 48 -3.21 -3.89 -7.21
N ARG A 49 -2.14 -3.14 -7.53
CA ARG A 49 -2.14 -2.06 -8.52
C ARG A 49 -3.05 -0.88 -8.19
N PHE A 50 -3.24 -0.59 -6.90
CA PHE A 50 -4.01 0.58 -6.47
C PHE A 50 -3.11 1.80 -6.28
N ALA A 51 -3.50 2.93 -6.90
CA ALA A 51 -2.84 4.23 -6.76
C ALA A 51 -1.31 4.17 -6.93
N VAL A 52 -0.83 3.35 -7.86
CA VAL A 52 0.61 3.01 -7.99
C VAL A 52 1.47 4.27 -8.16
N GLU A 53 1.03 5.23 -8.97
CA GLU A 53 1.77 6.48 -9.21
C GLU A 53 1.96 7.30 -7.93
N GLN A 54 1.01 7.24 -7.00
CA GLN A 54 1.04 7.96 -5.73
C GLN A 54 1.77 7.18 -4.64
N ILE A 55 1.61 5.85 -4.62
CA ILE A 55 2.19 4.98 -3.59
C ILE A 55 3.68 4.69 -3.83
N LEU A 56 4.08 4.50 -5.08
CA LEU A 56 5.44 4.09 -5.44
C LEU A 56 6.53 5.06 -4.93
N PRO A 57 6.40 6.40 -5.05
CA PRO A 57 7.38 7.33 -4.49
C PRO A 57 7.51 7.24 -2.97
N ILE A 58 6.40 6.98 -2.27
CA ILE A 58 6.35 6.93 -0.81
C ILE A 58 7.00 5.63 -0.31
N ALA A 59 6.67 4.50 -0.93
CA ALA A 59 7.27 3.22 -0.65
C ALA A 59 8.80 3.25 -0.86
N ARG A 60 9.26 3.87 -1.95
CA ARG A 60 10.70 4.07 -2.22
C ARG A 60 11.38 4.94 -1.16
N GLN A 61 10.74 6.03 -0.76
CA GLN A 61 11.28 6.90 0.29
C GLN A 61 11.43 6.14 1.61
N ARG A 62 10.44 5.31 1.96
CA ARG A 62 10.45 4.52 3.20
C ARG A 62 11.60 3.53 3.27
N LEU A 63 11.88 2.83 2.16
CA LEU A 63 13.08 1.97 2.06
C LEU A 63 14.37 2.78 2.11
N ALA A 64 14.43 3.95 1.46
CA ALA A 64 15.62 4.80 1.48
C ALA A 64 15.92 5.35 2.89
N ASP A 65 14.88 5.60 3.69
CA ASP A 65 14.98 6.04 5.07
C ASP A 65 15.30 4.89 6.05
N GLY A 66 15.33 3.64 5.57
CA GLY A 66 15.59 2.45 6.38
C GLY A 66 14.50 2.17 7.41
N ILE A 67 13.25 2.56 7.11
CA ILE A 67 12.12 2.36 8.01
C ILE A 67 11.67 0.89 7.93
N ASP A 68 11.89 0.18 9.01
CA ASP A 68 11.32 -1.13 9.28
C ASP A 68 10.27 -0.99 10.38
N ASP A 69 9.04 -1.38 10.10
CA ASP A 69 7.92 -1.35 11.05
C ASP A 69 7.55 -2.73 11.59
N ASP A 70 8.33 -3.77 11.28
CA ASP A 70 8.11 -5.17 11.68
C ASP A 70 6.76 -5.74 11.21
N MET A 71 6.10 -5.10 10.23
CA MET A 71 4.78 -5.51 9.74
C MET A 71 4.82 -6.33 8.45
N GLU A 72 5.95 -6.37 7.74
CA GLU A 72 6.07 -7.18 6.52
C GLU A 72 5.74 -8.65 6.79
N ILE A 73 5.05 -9.30 5.86
CA ILE A 73 4.72 -10.73 5.96
C ILE A 73 5.98 -11.60 5.85
N PHE A 74 6.98 -11.12 5.12
CA PHE A 74 8.29 -11.73 4.95
C PHE A 74 9.34 -10.66 4.66
N ASP A 75 10.60 -10.94 5.01
CA ASP A 75 11.71 -10.00 4.83
C ASP A 75 11.86 -9.52 3.38
N GLY A 76 11.81 -8.20 3.18
CA GLY A 76 12.00 -7.56 1.88
C GLY A 76 10.73 -7.48 1.04
N GLU A 77 9.56 -7.72 1.65
CA GLU A 77 8.27 -7.70 0.97
C GLU A 77 8.00 -6.38 0.23
N LEU A 78 8.26 -5.24 0.88
CA LEU A 78 8.04 -3.92 0.27
C LEU A 78 8.98 -3.69 -0.92
N GLN A 79 10.23 -4.15 -0.82
CA GLN A 79 11.18 -4.04 -1.91
C GLN A 79 10.73 -4.85 -3.14
N GLU A 80 10.33 -6.10 -2.94
CA GLU A 80 9.82 -6.95 -4.02
C GLU A 80 8.59 -6.32 -4.70
N ALA A 81 7.65 -5.80 -3.90
CA ALA A 81 6.45 -5.14 -4.42
C ALA A 81 6.77 -3.88 -5.25
N ILE A 82 7.78 -3.09 -4.85
CA ILE A 82 8.26 -1.93 -5.63
C ILE A 82 8.86 -2.37 -6.96
N GLU A 83 9.72 -3.40 -6.96
CA GLU A 83 10.37 -3.89 -8.17
C GLU A 83 9.36 -4.43 -9.18
N ASP A 84 8.36 -5.17 -8.71
CA ASP A 84 7.29 -5.69 -9.56
C ASP A 84 6.32 -4.60 -10.02
N ALA A 85 6.08 -3.58 -9.19
CA ALA A 85 5.31 -2.41 -9.59
C ALA A 85 5.96 -1.73 -10.81
N ILE A 86 7.28 -1.51 -10.75
CA ILE A 86 8.06 -0.84 -11.80
C ILE A 86 8.09 -1.64 -13.11
N LYS A 87 8.27 -2.97 -13.05
CA LYS A 87 8.36 -3.82 -14.26
C LYS A 87 7.09 -3.83 -15.11
N SER A 88 5.95 -3.44 -14.56
CA SER A 88 4.65 -3.48 -15.26
C SER A 88 4.09 -2.12 -15.62
N LEU A 89 4.92 -1.06 -15.52
CA LEU A 89 4.66 0.26 -16.10
C LEU A 89 5.20 0.31 -17.55
#